data_AF-A0A3S2PFX0-F1
#
_entry.id   AF-A0A3S2PFX0-F1
#
_cell.length_a   1.000
_cell.length_b   1.000
_cell.length_c   1.000
_cell.angle_alpha   90.00
_cell.angle_beta   90.00
_cell.angle_gamma   90.00
#
_symmetry.space_group_name_H-M   'P 1'
#
loop_
_entity.id
_entity.type
_entity.pdbx_description
1 polymer ?
#
loop_
_entity_poly.entity_id
_entity_poly.type
_entity_poly.pdbx_seq_one_letter_code
_entity_poly.pdbx_strand_id
1 'polypeptide(L)'
;MSGYKRMRRQHQKQLIALENRLKAEMDEHRLRLQKELETQANNTYIELEKLAKRHVAQTDKEMKTVAAEERRIQQQIVAQQKKELTTFLENQKKEYRLCKDKIKEEMNEDPCTAKEEKQERLSRHKETMQRSQAEEEAHLLAQQRLVYDRSCRALKRRSVIRRHEFEQEQLREELNKKRMQKEMEHALMIRQDESTQDLERRQLQMLQKLRVDLMRLQHQTELENQEEYNNRRKRELHRKHTLEKRQQPETSRS
;
A
#
# COMPACT_ATOMS: atom_id res chain seq x y z
N MET A 1 8.92 -69.42 18.28
CA MET A 1 9.67 -68.16 18.47
C MET A 1 10.03 -67.40 17.20
N SER A 2 10.28 -68.05 16.04
CA SER A 2 10.65 -67.33 14.79
C SER A 2 9.54 -66.41 14.23
N GLY A 3 8.27 -66.84 14.29
CA GLY A 3 7.13 -66.06 13.77
C GLY A 3 6.86 -64.73 14.48
N TYR A 4 6.88 -64.73 15.82
CA TYR A 4 6.66 -63.51 16.62
C TYR A 4 7.73 -62.44 16.35
N LYS A 5 9.00 -62.83 16.26
CA LYS A 5 10.10 -61.91 15.92
C LYS A 5 9.93 -61.29 14.53
N ARG A 6 9.42 -62.05 13.57
CA ARG A 6 9.08 -61.55 12.21
C ARG A 6 7.94 -60.54 12.26
N MET A 7 6.87 -60.85 13.00
CA MET A 7 5.73 -59.93 13.18
C MET A 7 6.18 -58.60 13.81
N ARG A 8 7.00 -58.63 14.87
CA ARG A 8 7.53 -57.41 15.51
C ARG A 8 8.34 -56.53 14.56
N ARG A 9 9.16 -57.15 13.70
CA ARG A 9 9.90 -56.43 12.64
C ARG A 9 8.95 -55.81 11.61
N GLN A 10 7.87 -56.51 11.25
CA GLN A 10 6.85 -55.99 10.33
C GLN A 10 6.10 -54.80 10.94
N HIS A 11 5.71 -54.87 12.21
CA HIS A 11 5.07 -53.76 12.94
C HIS A 11 5.98 -52.52 12.94
N GLN A 12 7.26 -52.70 13.25
CA GLN A 12 8.24 -51.61 13.20
C GLN A 12 8.37 -51.01 11.79
N LYS A 13 8.41 -51.86 10.75
CA LYS A 13 8.45 -51.40 9.36
C LYS A 13 7.21 -50.59 8.98
N GLN A 14 6.03 -51.00 9.44
CA GLN A 14 4.77 -50.28 9.19
C GLN A 14 4.76 -48.90 9.88
N LEU A 15 5.23 -48.82 11.13
CA LEU A 15 5.37 -47.54 11.84
C LEU A 15 6.32 -46.58 11.11
N ILE A 16 7.52 -47.04 10.76
CA ILE A 16 8.51 -46.23 10.03
C ILE A 16 7.96 -45.77 8.68
N ALA A 17 7.27 -46.67 7.96
CA ALA A 17 6.66 -46.32 6.67
C ALA A 17 5.58 -45.24 6.81
N LEU A 18 4.74 -45.32 7.85
CA LEU A 18 3.75 -44.28 8.14
C LEU A 18 4.44 -42.97 8.52
N GLU A 19 5.38 -42.99 9.46
CA GLU A 19 6.11 -41.79 9.91
C GLU A 19 6.80 -41.07 8.75
N ASN A 20 7.44 -41.80 7.83
CA ASN A 20 8.05 -41.22 6.64
C ASN A 20 7.03 -40.59 5.69
N ARG A 21 5.86 -41.23 5.51
CA ARG A 21 4.78 -40.68 4.68
C ARG A 21 4.22 -39.39 5.29
N LEU A 22 3.97 -39.39 6.59
CA LEU A 22 3.46 -38.22 7.32
C LEU A 22 4.47 -37.06 7.26
N LYS A 23 5.76 -37.36 7.40
CA LYS A 23 6.83 -36.37 7.23
C LYS A 23 6.84 -35.75 5.84
N ALA A 24 6.76 -36.56 4.79
CA ALA A 24 6.71 -36.06 3.41
C ALA A 24 5.49 -35.17 3.16
N GLU A 25 4.32 -35.54 3.70
CA GLU A 25 3.10 -34.73 3.62
C GLU A 25 3.26 -33.38 4.36
N MET A 26 3.88 -33.36 5.53
CA MET A 26 4.19 -32.11 6.25
C MET A 26 5.15 -31.22 5.48
N ASP A 27 6.18 -31.80 4.85
CA ASP A 27 7.16 -31.05 4.06
C ASP A 27 6.51 -30.44 2.80
N GLU A 28 5.60 -31.19 2.13
CA GLU A 28 4.82 -30.67 1.00
C GLU A 28 3.88 -29.54 1.44
N HIS A 29 3.20 -29.70 2.58
CA HIS A 29 2.34 -28.67 3.15
C HIS A 29 3.12 -27.38 3.44
N ARG A 30 4.27 -27.49 4.12
CA ARG A 30 5.15 -26.33 4.38
C ARG A 30 5.60 -25.62 3.10
N LEU A 31 5.98 -26.38 2.07
CA LEU A 31 6.38 -25.81 0.80
C LEU A 31 5.21 -25.06 0.12
N ARG A 32 3.98 -25.59 0.23
CA ARG A 32 2.78 -24.92 -0.28
C ARG A 32 2.52 -23.60 0.45
N LEU A 33 2.61 -23.59 1.78
CA LEU A 33 2.44 -22.38 2.59
C LEU A 33 3.50 -21.32 2.27
N GLN A 34 4.75 -21.74 2.09
CA GLN A 34 5.83 -20.83 1.69
C GLN A 34 5.56 -20.18 0.33
N LYS A 35 5.13 -20.96 -0.67
CA LYS A 35 4.78 -20.44 -2.00
C LYS A 35 3.62 -19.45 -1.95
N GLU A 36 2.63 -19.70 -1.10
CA GLU A 36 1.50 -18.79 -0.90
C GLU A 36 1.97 -17.46 -0.30
N LEU A 37 2.85 -17.49 0.70
CA LEU A 37 3.47 -16.29 1.28
C LEU A 37 4.30 -15.50 0.26
N GLU A 38 5.13 -16.19 -0.52
CA GLU A 38 5.93 -15.55 -1.58
C GLU A 38 5.05 -14.91 -2.65
N THR A 39 3.99 -15.60 -3.06
CA THR A 39 3.01 -15.08 -4.02
C THR A 39 2.32 -13.83 -3.47
N GLN A 40 1.89 -13.88 -2.21
CA GLN A 40 1.24 -12.77 -1.53
C GLN A 40 2.17 -11.56 -1.38
N ALA A 41 3.44 -11.78 -1.03
CA ALA A 41 4.45 -10.73 -0.93
C ALA A 41 4.72 -10.08 -2.29
N ASN A 42 4.86 -10.88 -3.35
CA ASN A 42 5.05 -10.38 -4.71
C ASN A 42 3.87 -9.55 -5.21
N ASN A 43 2.64 -10.02 -4.96
CA ASN A 43 1.42 -9.26 -5.30
C ASN A 43 1.39 -7.92 -4.56
N THR A 44 1.68 -7.93 -3.26
CA THR A 44 1.75 -6.74 -2.41
C THR A 44 2.76 -5.74 -2.95
N TYR A 45 3.96 -6.20 -3.32
CA TYR A 45 5.00 -5.36 -3.92
C TYR A 45 4.54 -4.71 -5.22
N ILE A 46 3.98 -5.49 -6.16
CA ILE A 46 3.49 -5.00 -7.45
C ILE A 46 2.39 -3.94 -7.25
N GLU A 47 1.47 -4.17 -6.32
CA GLU A 47 0.39 -3.22 -6.04
C GLU A 47 0.91 -1.90 -5.45
N LEU A 48 1.89 -1.95 -4.55
CA LEU A 48 2.52 -0.75 -4.00
C LEU A 48 3.30 0.02 -5.07
N GLU A 49 4.02 -0.69 -5.94
CA GLU A 49 4.73 -0.06 -7.05
C GLU A 49 3.76 0.62 -8.02
N LYS A 50 2.64 -0.02 -8.34
CA LYS A 50 1.57 0.57 -9.17
C LYS A 50 0.97 1.81 -8.52
N LEU A 51 0.71 1.77 -7.20
CA LEU A 51 0.19 2.92 -6.47
C LEU A 51 1.18 4.09 -6.49
N ALA A 52 2.46 3.84 -6.21
CA ALA A 52 3.51 4.85 -6.25
C ALA A 52 3.65 5.49 -7.64
N LYS A 53 3.66 4.68 -8.71
CA LYS A 53 3.68 5.18 -10.10
C LYS A 53 2.45 6.04 -10.42
N ARG A 54 1.28 5.62 -9.95
CA ARG A 54 0.04 6.40 -10.11
C ARG A 54 0.16 7.74 -9.40
N HIS A 55 0.64 7.78 -8.16
CA HIS A 55 0.84 9.01 -7.38
C HIS A 55 1.77 9.98 -8.08
N VAL A 56 2.93 9.51 -8.57
CA VAL A 56 3.87 10.34 -9.34
C VAL A 56 3.20 10.95 -10.57
N ALA A 57 2.52 10.13 -11.38
CA ALA A 57 1.85 10.62 -12.59
C ALA A 57 0.74 11.64 -12.29
N GLN A 58 0.02 11.43 -11.19
CA GLN A 58 -1.02 12.32 -10.69
C GLN A 58 -0.44 13.65 -10.21
N THR A 59 0.66 13.63 -9.47
CA THR A 59 1.39 14.82 -9.03
C THR A 59 1.93 15.61 -10.22
N ASP A 60 2.54 14.95 -11.21
CA ASP A 60 3.03 15.59 -12.42
C ASP A 60 1.90 16.27 -13.23
N LYS A 61 0.74 15.61 -13.29
CA LYS A 61 -0.45 16.17 -13.94
C LYS A 61 -0.93 17.42 -13.20
N GLU A 62 -0.98 17.37 -11.87
CA GLU A 62 -1.43 18.51 -11.07
C GLU A 62 -0.44 19.69 -11.10
N MET A 63 0.86 19.41 -11.14
CA MET A 63 1.87 20.46 -11.35
C MET A 63 1.69 21.16 -12.70
N LYS A 64 1.38 20.41 -13.77
CA LYS A 64 1.13 20.98 -15.10
C LYS A 64 -0.16 21.79 -15.17
N THR A 65 -1.25 21.34 -14.53
CA THR A 65 -2.52 22.08 -14.48
C THR A 65 -2.36 23.39 -13.72
N VAL A 66 -1.71 23.37 -12.56
CA VAL A 66 -1.40 24.57 -11.77
C VAL A 66 -0.54 25.56 -12.57
N ALA A 67 0.52 25.09 -13.24
CA ALA A 67 1.39 25.96 -14.04
C ALA A 67 0.67 26.55 -15.27
N ALA A 68 -0.29 25.82 -15.86
CA ALA A 68 -1.12 26.33 -16.94
C ALA A 68 -2.13 27.39 -16.43
N GLU A 69 -2.76 27.13 -15.29
CA GLU A 69 -3.69 28.07 -14.66
C GLU A 69 -3.00 29.37 -14.24
N GLU A 70 -1.79 29.27 -13.65
CA GLU A 70 -0.98 30.43 -13.27
C GLU A 70 -0.65 31.31 -14.50
N ARG A 71 -0.17 30.69 -15.58
CA ARG A 71 0.12 31.42 -16.83
C ARG A 71 -1.13 32.09 -17.40
N ARG A 72 -2.28 31.41 -17.39
CA ARG A 72 -3.55 31.96 -17.86
C ARG A 72 -3.93 33.22 -17.09
N ILE A 73 -3.84 33.16 -15.75
CA ILE A 73 -4.24 34.29 -14.90
C ILE A 73 -3.25 35.44 -15.00
N GLN A 74 -1.94 35.17 -15.08
CA GLN A 74 -0.93 36.20 -15.33
C GLN A 74 -1.16 36.91 -16.67
N GLN A 75 -1.43 36.17 -17.74
CA GLN A 75 -1.75 36.74 -19.05
C GLN A 75 -3.02 37.60 -19.00
N GLN A 76 -4.06 37.15 -18.30
CA GLN A 76 -5.29 37.91 -18.14
C GLN A 76 -5.07 39.24 -17.40
N ILE A 77 -4.27 39.23 -16.32
CA ILE A 77 -3.93 40.46 -15.57
C ILE A 77 -3.15 41.42 -16.46
N VAL A 78 -2.11 40.95 -17.15
CA VAL A 78 -1.28 41.79 -18.02
C VAL A 78 -2.10 42.36 -19.19
N ALA A 79 -2.98 41.56 -19.80
CA ALA A 79 -3.87 42.02 -20.86
C ALA A 79 -4.81 43.13 -20.39
N GLN A 80 -5.38 42.97 -19.19
CA GLN A 80 -6.25 43.97 -18.56
C GLN A 80 -5.48 45.26 -18.24
N GLN A 81 -4.29 45.15 -17.65
CA GLN A 81 -3.41 46.29 -17.35
C GLN A 81 -3.00 47.07 -18.60
N LYS A 82 -2.68 46.36 -19.69
CA LYS A 82 -2.35 46.97 -20.97
C LYS A 82 -3.54 47.74 -21.57
N LYS A 83 -4.74 47.17 -21.47
CA LYS A 83 -5.97 47.82 -21.93
C LYS A 83 -6.25 49.09 -21.12
N GLU A 84 -6.18 49.01 -19.80
CA GLU A 84 -6.36 50.16 -18.90
C GLU A 84 -5.34 51.26 -19.17
N LEU A 85 -4.06 50.91 -19.33
CA LEU A 85 -3.00 51.87 -19.65
C LEU A 85 -3.23 52.56 -21.00
N THR A 86 -3.65 51.79 -22.01
CA THR A 86 -3.93 52.36 -23.34
C THR A 86 -5.10 53.34 -23.27
N THR A 87 -6.20 52.97 -22.62
CA THR A 87 -7.34 53.86 -22.39
C THR A 87 -6.96 55.09 -21.57
N PHE A 88 -6.12 54.93 -20.54
CA PHE A 88 -5.61 56.03 -19.72
C PHE A 88 -4.81 57.04 -20.55
N LEU A 89 -3.84 56.57 -21.35
CA LEU A 89 -3.01 57.42 -22.22
C LEU A 89 -3.84 58.12 -23.32
N GLU A 90 -4.86 57.46 -23.86
CA GLU A 90 -5.78 58.07 -24.83
C GLU A 90 -6.58 59.22 -24.20
N ASN A 91 -7.06 59.03 -22.96
CA ASN A 91 -7.77 60.06 -22.22
C ASN A 91 -6.83 61.24 -21.88
N GLN A 92 -5.61 60.95 -21.41
CA GLN A 92 -4.60 61.95 -21.13
C GLN A 92 -4.28 62.84 -22.36
N LYS A 93 -4.19 62.24 -23.55
CA LYS A 93 -4.02 62.96 -24.82
C LYS A 93 -5.22 63.81 -25.20
N LYS A 94 -6.44 63.41 -24.84
CA LYS A 94 -7.67 64.22 -25.07
C LYS A 94 -7.70 65.41 -24.11
N GLU A 95 -7.48 65.17 -22.83
CA GLU A 95 -7.41 66.21 -21.79
C GLU A 95 -6.31 67.24 -22.10
N TYR A 96 -5.11 66.78 -22.49
CA TYR A 96 -4.02 67.69 -22.89
C TYR A 96 -4.44 68.62 -24.03
N ARG A 97 -5.16 68.11 -25.04
CA ARG A 97 -5.65 68.92 -26.16
C ARG A 97 -6.65 69.97 -25.67
N LEU A 98 -7.66 69.56 -24.90
CA LEU A 98 -8.68 70.45 -24.36
C LEU A 98 -8.09 71.54 -23.45
N CYS A 99 -7.23 71.18 -22.49
CA CYS A 99 -6.57 72.15 -21.62
C CYS A 99 -5.68 73.11 -22.42
N LYS A 100 -4.86 72.60 -23.34
CA LYS A 100 -3.99 73.45 -24.16
C LYS A 100 -4.79 74.45 -25.01
N ASP A 101 -5.95 74.05 -25.52
CA ASP A 101 -6.79 74.94 -26.33
C ASP A 101 -7.51 75.98 -25.45
N LYS A 102 -8.01 75.61 -24.26
CA LYS A 102 -8.55 76.57 -23.27
C LYS A 102 -7.53 77.63 -22.83
N ILE A 103 -6.31 77.23 -22.53
CA ILE A 103 -5.24 78.15 -22.11
C ILE A 103 -4.91 79.15 -23.23
N LYS A 104 -4.97 78.71 -24.49
CA LYS A 104 -4.78 79.61 -25.64
C LYS A 104 -5.94 80.59 -25.81
N GLU A 105 -7.18 80.15 -25.57
CA GLU A 105 -8.36 81.02 -25.58
C GLU A 105 -8.28 82.09 -24.48
N GLU A 106 -8.01 81.68 -23.23
CA GLU A 106 -7.82 82.60 -22.09
C GLU A 106 -6.69 83.63 -22.34
N MET A 107 -5.58 83.20 -22.96
CA MET A 107 -4.48 84.11 -23.32
C MET A 107 -4.81 85.06 -24.50
N ASN A 108 -5.79 84.72 -25.35
CA ASN A 108 -6.26 85.58 -26.43
C ASN A 108 -7.25 86.66 -25.94
N GLU A 109 -7.98 86.41 -24.86
CA GLU A 109 -8.94 87.35 -24.26
C GLU A 109 -8.28 88.50 -23.46
N ASP A 110 -6.98 88.41 -23.18
CA ASP A 110 -6.23 89.41 -22.40
C ASP A 110 -5.29 90.25 -23.31
N PRO A 111 -5.75 91.37 -23.90
CA PRO A 111 -4.99 92.13 -24.90
C PRO A 111 -3.81 92.94 -24.35
N CYS A 112 -3.68 93.08 -23.02
CA CYS A 112 -2.66 93.93 -22.38
C CYS A 112 -1.33 93.22 -22.06
N THR A 113 -1.25 91.89 -22.20
CA THR A 113 -0.03 91.11 -21.88
C THR A 113 0.94 91.03 -23.07
N ALA A 114 2.24 91.22 -22.81
CA ALA A 114 3.29 91.18 -23.83
C ALA A 114 3.45 89.78 -24.45
N LYS A 115 3.81 89.71 -25.74
CA LYS A 115 3.93 88.44 -26.48
C LYS A 115 4.89 87.42 -25.83
N GLU A 116 6.04 87.87 -25.33
CA GLU A 116 7.01 87.00 -24.66
C GLU A 116 6.45 86.40 -23.36
N GLU A 117 5.70 87.20 -22.60
CA GLU A 117 5.10 86.77 -21.33
C GLU A 117 3.98 85.74 -21.55
N LYS A 118 3.18 85.91 -22.61
CA LYS A 118 2.19 84.90 -23.03
C LYS A 118 2.85 83.58 -23.46
N GLN A 119 3.95 83.66 -24.20
CA GLN A 119 4.73 82.50 -24.65
C GLN A 119 5.32 81.73 -23.46
N GLU A 120 5.90 82.44 -22.49
CA GLU A 120 6.50 81.85 -21.29
C GLU A 120 5.43 81.21 -20.39
N ARG A 121 4.30 81.90 -20.16
CA ARG A 121 3.17 81.32 -19.40
C ARG A 121 2.66 80.04 -20.05
N LEU A 122 2.45 80.03 -21.36
CA LEU A 122 2.01 78.84 -22.10
C LEU A 122 3.04 77.70 -21.98
N SER A 123 4.34 78.00 -21.98
CA SER A 123 5.41 77.02 -21.79
C SER A 123 5.37 76.39 -20.40
N ARG A 124 5.32 77.21 -19.33
CA ARG A 124 5.24 76.76 -17.94
C ARG A 124 4.00 75.89 -17.70
N HIS A 125 2.87 76.26 -18.31
CA HIS A 125 1.63 75.50 -18.14
C HIS A 125 1.68 74.14 -18.86
N LYS A 126 2.28 74.06 -20.05
CA LYS A 126 2.54 72.77 -20.73
C LYS A 126 3.47 71.87 -19.92
N GLU A 127 4.56 72.42 -19.38
CA GLU A 127 5.50 71.65 -18.56
C GLU A 127 4.83 71.11 -17.29
N THR A 128 4.03 71.94 -16.61
CA THR A 128 3.26 71.51 -15.42
C THR A 128 2.27 70.40 -15.76
N MET A 129 1.54 70.54 -16.86
CA MET A 129 0.61 69.51 -17.34
C MET A 129 1.33 68.21 -17.67
N GLN A 130 2.46 68.26 -18.38
CA GLN A 130 3.25 67.07 -18.71
C GLN A 130 3.81 66.39 -17.46
N ARG A 131 4.26 67.17 -16.47
CA ARG A 131 4.74 66.64 -15.19
C ARG A 131 3.61 65.93 -14.42
N SER A 132 2.45 66.57 -14.28
CA SER A 132 1.27 65.97 -13.65
C SER A 132 0.84 64.69 -14.35
N GLN A 133 0.86 64.68 -15.68
CA GLN A 133 0.54 63.52 -16.50
C GLN A 133 1.52 62.36 -16.30
N ALA A 134 2.82 62.64 -16.21
CA ALA A 134 3.83 61.64 -15.93
C ALA A 134 3.69 61.08 -14.49
N GLU A 135 3.36 61.93 -13.52
CA GLU A 135 3.11 61.52 -12.13
C GLU A 135 1.88 60.59 -12.02
N GLU A 136 0.78 60.92 -12.69
CA GLU A 136 -0.42 60.07 -12.73
C GLU A 136 -0.18 58.74 -13.44
N GLU A 137 0.57 58.73 -14.55
CA GLU A 137 0.96 57.49 -15.24
C GLU A 137 1.84 56.61 -14.33
N ALA A 138 2.84 57.20 -13.67
CA ALA A 138 3.68 56.49 -12.71
C ALA A 138 2.86 55.89 -11.56
N HIS A 139 1.87 56.63 -11.07
CA HIS A 139 0.96 56.16 -10.04
C HIS A 139 0.09 54.99 -10.52
N LEU A 140 -0.47 55.06 -11.74
CA LEU A 140 -1.23 53.95 -12.34
C LEU A 140 -0.36 52.70 -12.48
N LEU A 141 0.85 52.83 -13.01
CA LEU A 141 1.79 51.72 -13.15
C LEU A 141 2.18 51.09 -11.80
N ALA A 142 2.38 51.93 -10.78
CA ALA A 142 2.65 51.45 -9.42
C ALA A 142 1.46 50.65 -8.85
N GLN A 143 0.22 51.12 -9.06
CA GLN A 143 -0.98 50.39 -8.66
C GLN A 143 -1.12 49.05 -9.41
N GLN A 144 -0.90 49.06 -10.73
CA GLN A 144 -0.93 47.84 -11.54
C GLN A 144 0.09 46.81 -11.03
N ARG A 145 1.32 47.24 -10.71
CA ARG A 145 2.35 46.36 -10.12
C ARG A 145 1.89 45.76 -8.79
N LEU A 146 1.30 46.56 -7.90
CA LEU A 146 0.78 46.09 -6.62
C LEU A 146 -0.31 45.02 -6.79
N VAL A 147 -1.25 45.25 -7.73
CA VAL A 147 -2.34 44.32 -8.04
C VAL A 147 -1.79 43.00 -8.60
N TYR A 148 -0.81 43.07 -9.50
CA TYR A 148 -0.12 41.90 -10.04
C TYR A 148 0.56 41.09 -8.91
N ASP A 149 1.36 41.75 -8.07
CA ASP A 149 2.08 41.11 -6.97
C ASP A 149 1.12 40.49 -5.94
N ARG A 150 0.00 41.14 -5.64
CA ARG A 150 -1.04 40.60 -4.76
C ARG A 150 -1.68 39.35 -5.36
N SER A 151 -1.97 39.37 -6.66
CA SER A 151 -2.61 38.27 -7.38
C SER A 151 -1.69 37.05 -7.48
N CYS A 152 -0.42 37.25 -7.82
CA CYS A 152 0.60 36.20 -7.83
C CYS A 152 0.78 35.55 -6.45
N ARG A 153 0.81 36.35 -5.38
CA ARG A 153 0.85 35.83 -4.00
C ARG A 153 -0.41 35.02 -3.65
N ALA A 154 -1.58 35.49 -4.05
CA ALA A 154 -2.83 34.77 -3.82
C ALA A 154 -2.88 33.42 -4.57
N LEU A 155 -2.42 33.40 -5.82
CA LEU A 155 -2.30 32.17 -6.62
C LEU A 155 -1.36 31.16 -5.98
N LYS A 156 -0.16 31.61 -5.58
CA LYS A 156 0.85 30.77 -4.93
C LYS A 156 0.29 30.15 -3.64
N ARG A 157 -0.41 30.94 -2.81
CA ARG A 157 -1.08 30.41 -1.61
C ARG A 157 -2.11 29.33 -1.93
N ARG A 158 -3.02 29.59 -2.88
CA ARG A 158 -4.04 28.60 -3.28
C ARG A 158 -3.44 27.33 -3.84
N SER A 159 -2.37 27.45 -4.64
CA SER A 159 -1.63 26.32 -5.20
C SER A 159 -1.00 25.45 -4.11
N VAL A 160 -0.32 26.08 -3.14
CA VAL A 160 0.30 25.36 -2.01
C VAL A 160 -0.73 24.63 -1.17
N ILE A 161 -1.89 25.25 -0.88
CA ILE A 161 -2.97 24.62 -0.12
C ILE A 161 -3.52 23.41 -0.87
N ARG A 162 -3.89 23.56 -2.15
CA ARG A 162 -4.37 22.44 -2.98
C ARG A 162 -3.35 21.30 -3.05
N ARG A 163 -2.07 21.63 -3.23
CA ARG A 163 -1.00 20.62 -3.26
C ARG A 163 -0.93 19.87 -1.93
N HIS A 164 -1.00 20.58 -0.81
CA HIS A 164 -0.99 19.95 0.50
C HIS A 164 -2.20 19.03 0.74
N GLU A 165 -3.40 19.48 0.35
CA GLU A 165 -4.63 18.66 0.43
C GLU A 165 -4.50 17.38 -0.39
N PHE A 166 -3.96 17.51 -1.61
CA PHE A 166 -3.71 16.38 -2.50
C PHE A 166 -2.65 15.41 -1.96
N GLU A 167 -1.53 15.91 -1.44
CA GLU A 167 -0.50 15.10 -0.76
C GLU A 167 -1.10 14.34 0.44
N GLN A 168 -1.97 14.99 1.21
CA GLN A 168 -2.69 14.36 2.33
C GLN A 168 -3.62 13.23 1.86
N GLU A 169 -4.32 13.40 0.74
CA GLU A 169 -5.15 12.35 0.14
C GLU A 169 -4.31 11.15 -0.30
N GLN A 170 -3.19 11.38 -0.98
CA GLN A 170 -2.26 10.32 -1.38
C GLN A 170 -1.70 9.56 -0.17
N LEU A 171 -1.31 10.27 0.90
CA LEU A 171 -0.84 9.64 2.14
C LEU A 171 -1.93 8.78 2.79
N ARG A 172 -3.19 9.23 2.78
CA ARG A 172 -4.32 8.43 3.28
C ARG A 172 -4.55 7.18 2.43
N GLU A 173 -4.46 7.29 1.10
CA GLU A 173 -4.57 6.14 0.20
C GLU A 173 -3.47 5.10 0.47
N GLU A 174 -2.21 5.55 0.63
CA GLU A 174 -1.07 4.69 0.98
C GLU A 174 -1.24 4.00 2.34
N LEU A 175 -1.66 4.75 3.37
CA LEU A 175 -1.90 4.20 4.70
C LEU A 175 -3.02 3.17 4.68
N ASN A 176 -4.12 3.46 3.99
CA ASN A 176 -5.24 2.53 3.83
C ASN A 176 -4.80 1.26 3.09
N LYS A 177 -3.99 1.39 2.04
CA LYS A 177 -3.47 0.24 1.28
C LYS A 177 -2.57 -0.63 2.15
N LYS A 178 -1.63 -0.03 2.90
CA LYS A 178 -0.75 -0.75 3.84
C LYS A 178 -1.53 -1.43 4.97
N ARG A 179 -2.57 -0.78 5.50
CA ARG A 179 -3.45 -1.38 6.51
C ARG A 179 -4.15 -2.62 5.97
N MET A 180 -4.77 -2.53 4.80
CA MET A 180 -5.44 -3.66 4.15
C MET A 180 -4.47 -4.82 3.87
N GLN A 181 -3.23 -4.51 3.47
CA GLN A 181 -2.19 -5.52 3.28
C GLN A 181 -1.85 -6.24 4.59
N LYS A 182 -1.71 -5.50 5.70
CA LYS A 182 -1.46 -6.09 7.02
C LYS A 182 -2.62 -6.96 7.49
N GLU A 183 -3.86 -6.52 7.29
CA GLU A 183 -5.05 -7.32 7.59
C GLU A 183 -5.07 -8.63 6.80
N MET A 184 -4.72 -8.58 5.51
CA MET A 184 -4.63 -9.76 4.65
C MET A 184 -3.48 -10.69 5.05
N GLU A 185 -2.31 -10.16 5.43
CA GLU A 185 -1.19 -10.94 5.98
C GLU A 185 -1.59 -11.67 7.27
N HIS A 186 -2.30 -10.99 8.18
CA HIS A 186 -2.78 -11.59 9.42
C HIS A 186 -3.81 -12.69 9.15
N ALA A 187 -4.77 -12.44 8.25
CA ALA A 187 -5.77 -13.44 7.87
C ALA A 187 -5.13 -14.67 7.22
N LEU A 188 -4.10 -14.46 6.38
CA LEU A 188 -3.34 -15.55 5.79
C LEU A 188 -2.63 -16.36 6.88
N MET A 189 -1.89 -15.72 7.78
CA MET A 189 -1.18 -16.38 8.87
C MET A 189 -2.09 -17.26 9.72
N ILE A 190 -3.28 -16.76 10.09
CA ILE A 190 -4.27 -17.52 10.86
C ILE A 190 -4.70 -18.77 10.09
N ARG A 191 -5.06 -18.64 8.80
CA ARG A 191 -5.46 -19.79 7.97
C ARG A 191 -4.34 -20.82 7.81
N GLN A 192 -3.10 -20.37 7.67
CA GLN A 192 -1.95 -21.25 7.55
C GLN A 192 -1.69 -22.03 8.85
N ASP A 193 -1.83 -21.36 10.00
CA ASP A 193 -1.73 -21.99 11.31
C ASP A 193 -2.84 -23.04 11.51
N GLU A 194 -4.09 -22.66 11.28
CA GLU A 194 -5.25 -23.58 11.35
C GLU A 194 -5.07 -24.80 10.45
N SER A 195 -4.65 -24.60 9.20
CA SER A 195 -4.41 -25.70 8.26
C SER A 195 -3.28 -26.64 8.72
N THR A 196 -2.25 -26.08 9.34
CA THR A 196 -1.12 -26.85 9.89
C THR A 196 -1.58 -27.66 11.11
N GLN A 197 -2.32 -27.04 12.04
CA GLN A 197 -2.87 -27.73 13.20
C GLN A 197 -3.82 -28.88 12.79
N ASP A 198 -4.67 -28.67 11.79
CA ASP A 198 -5.58 -29.70 11.27
C ASP A 198 -4.84 -30.87 10.64
N LEU A 199 -3.72 -30.60 9.95
CA LEU A 199 -2.86 -31.65 9.44
C LEU A 199 -2.22 -32.42 10.60
N GLU A 200 -1.56 -31.74 11.54
CA GLU A 200 -0.92 -32.37 12.70
C GLU A 200 -1.88 -33.24 13.52
N ARG A 201 -3.11 -32.76 13.77
CA ARG A 201 -4.16 -33.52 14.46
C ARG A 201 -4.51 -34.80 13.70
N ARG A 202 -4.71 -34.73 12.39
CA ARG A 202 -5.00 -35.90 11.55
C ARG A 202 -3.84 -36.90 11.56
N GLN A 203 -2.60 -36.41 11.43
CA GLN A 203 -1.41 -37.25 11.45
C GLN A 203 -1.23 -37.97 12.80
N LEU A 204 -1.46 -37.25 13.91
CA LEU A 204 -1.43 -37.80 15.26
C LEU A 204 -2.47 -38.91 15.43
N GLN A 205 -3.71 -38.68 14.96
CA GLN A 205 -4.78 -39.69 14.99
C GLN A 205 -4.43 -40.94 14.18
N MET A 206 -3.86 -40.78 12.98
CA MET A 206 -3.43 -41.91 12.14
C MET A 206 -2.34 -42.74 12.83
N LEU A 207 -1.35 -42.08 13.41
CA LEU A 207 -0.24 -42.72 14.10
C LEU A 207 -0.68 -43.41 15.40
N GLN A 208 -1.56 -42.77 16.19
CA GLN A 208 -2.16 -43.39 17.37
C GLN A 208 -2.99 -44.63 17.00
N LYS A 209 -3.84 -44.52 15.97
CA LYS A 209 -4.65 -45.64 15.49
C LYS A 209 -3.78 -46.82 15.09
N LEU A 210 -2.75 -46.61 14.27
CA LEU A 210 -1.83 -47.67 13.87
C LEU A 210 -1.12 -48.28 15.09
N ARG A 211 -0.64 -47.47 16.04
CA ARG A 211 0.00 -47.98 17.26
C ARG A 211 -0.94 -48.87 18.07
N VAL A 212 -2.19 -48.45 18.26
CA VAL A 212 -3.19 -49.24 18.98
C VAL A 212 -3.50 -50.55 18.25
N ASP A 213 -3.68 -50.51 16.93
CA ASP A 213 -3.98 -51.70 16.13
C ASP A 213 -2.82 -52.72 16.17
N LEU A 214 -1.57 -52.25 16.04
CA LEU A 214 -0.38 -53.09 16.14
C LEU A 214 -0.21 -53.65 17.55
N MET A 215 -0.52 -52.87 18.59
CA MET A 215 -0.45 -53.31 19.97
C MET A 215 -1.51 -54.40 20.23
N ARG A 216 -2.74 -54.23 19.76
CA ARG A 216 -3.79 -55.26 19.85
C ARG A 216 -3.39 -56.55 19.13
N LEU A 217 -2.89 -56.45 17.91
CA LEU A 217 -2.43 -57.61 17.14
C LEU A 217 -1.26 -58.32 17.84
N GLN A 218 -0.35 -57.56 18.43
CA GLN A 218 0.75 -58.11 19.22
C GLN A 218 0.24 -58.90 20.43
N HIS A 219 -0.68 -58.33 21.22
CA HIS A 219 -1.26 -59.00 22.39
C HIS A 219 -2.02 -60.28 21.98
N GLN A 220 -2.81 -60.21 20.91
CA GLN A 220 -3.52 -61.38 20.38
C GLN A 220 -2.54 -62.50 19.99
N THR A 221 -1.46 -62.15 19.29
CA THR A 221 -0.42 -63.12 18.91
C THR A 221 0.28 -63.70 20.15
N GLU A 222 0.52 -62.91 21.20
CA GLU A 222 1.10 -63.38 22.45
C GLU A 222 0.18 -64.37 23.18
N LEU A 223 -1.11 -64.08 23.22
CA LEU A 223 -2.14 -64.94 23.81
C LEU A 223 -2.20 -66.30 23.08
N GLU A 224 -2.29 -66.29 21.75
CA GLU A 224 -2.30 -67.51 20.93
C GLU A 224 -1.04 -68.36 21.16
N ASN A 225 0.13 -67.73 21.22
CA ASN A 225 1.39 -68.44 21.52
C ASN A 225 1.38 -69.07 22.93
N GLN A 226 0.81 -68.40 23.92
CA GLN A 226 0.69 -68.94 25.29
C GLN A 226 -0.27 -70.12 25.34
N GLU A 227 -1.43 -70.02 24.67
CA GLU A 227 -2.41 -71.10 24.57
C GLU A 227 -1.81 -72.33 23.89
N GLU A 228 -1.10 -72.14 22.77
CA GLU A 228 -0.39 -73.22 22.09
C GLU A 228 0.65 -73.89 22.99
N TYR A 229 1.47 -73.09 23.70
CA TYR A 229 2.48 -73.60 24.62
C TYR A 229 1.85 -74.42 25.75
N ASN A 230 0.81 -73.89 26.39
CA ASN A 230 0.07 -74.55 27.46
C ASN A 230 -0.55 -75.87 26.99
N ASN A 231 -1.16 -75.87 25.80
CA ASN A 231 -1.74 -77.07 25.21
C ASN A 231 -0.68 -78.13 24.90
N ARG A 232 0.48 -77.75 24.37
CA ARG A 232 1.61 -78.68 24.15
C ARG A 232 2.09 -79.28 25.46
N ARG A 233 2.32 -78.45 26.49
CA ARG A 233 2.76 -78.91 27.83
C ARG A 233 1.75 -79.83 28.50
N LYS A 234 0.45 -79.52 28.41
CA LYS A 234 -0.62 -80.42 28.90
C LYS A 234 -0.57 -81.79 28.23
N ARG A 235 -0.42 -81.83 26.90
CA ARG A 235 -0.27 -83.10 26.14
C ARG A 235 0.98 -83.87 26.55
N GLU A 236 2.11 -83.21 26.71
CA GLU A 236 3.35 -83.83 27.19
C GLU A 236 3.18 -84.43 28.58
N LEU A 237 2.55 -83.69 29.51
CA LEU A 237 2.28 -84.17 30.86
C LEU A 237 1.34 -85.39 30.85
N HIS A 238 0.29 -85.37 30.04
CA HIS A 238 -0.61 -86.52 29.88
C HIS A 238 0.12 -87.75 29.32
N ARG A 239 1.00 -87.55 28.34
CA ARG A 239 1.84 -88.63 27.79
C ARG A 239 2.77 -89.21 28.86
N LYS A 240 3.45 -88.36 29.64
CA LYS A 240 4.31 -88.79 30.75
C LYS A 240 3.54 -89.61 31.78
N HIS A 241 2.42 -89.09 32.26
CA HIS A 241 1.57 -89.79 33.23
C HIS A 241 1.04 -91.14 32.69
N THR A 242 0.69 -91.20 31.41
CA THR A 242 0.28 -92.47 30.76
C THR A 242 1.43 -93.47 30.70
N LEU A 243 2.65 -93.02 30.40
CA LEU A 243 3.84 -93.86 30.39
C LEU A 243 4.21 -94.33 31.81
N GLU A 244 4.16 -93.45 32.81
CA GLU A 244 4.39 -93.78 34.22
C GLU A 244 3.40 -94.83 34.73
N LYS A 245 2.11 -94.68 34.42
CA LYS A 245 1.08 -95.69 34.74
C LYS A 245 1.35 -97.06 34.11
N ARG A 246 1.89 -97.10 32.89
CA ARG A 246 2.26 -98.36 32.22
C ARG A 246 3.52 -99.02 32.82
N GLN A 247 4.36 -98.24 33.49
CA GLN A 247 5.59 -98.72 34.13
C GLN A 247 5.40 -99.05 35.61
N GLN A 248 4.21 -98.81 36.18
CA GLN A 248 3.90 -99.26 37.53
C GLN A 248 3.84 -100.80 37.53
N PRO A 249 4.62 -101.49 38.37
CA PRO A 249 4.51 -102.94 38.51
C PRO A 249 3.09 -103.26 39.01
N GLU A 250 2.43 -104.22 38.37
CA GLU A 250 1.20 -104.82 38.89
C GLU A 250 1.55 -105.45 40.25
N THR A 251 1.32 -104.72 41.34
CA THR A 251 1.33 -105.32 42.66
C THR A 251 0.12 -106.23 42.74
N SER A 252 0.37 -107.54 42.58
CA SER A 252 -0.58 -108.59 42.87
C SER A 252 -1.22 -108.33 44.24
N ARG A 253 -2.53 -108.11 44.22
CA ARG A 253 -3.38 -108.41 45.38
C ARG A 253 -3.50 -109.93 45.43
N SER A 254 -2.91 -110.51 46.48
CA SER A 254 -3.00 -111.91 46.92
C SER A 254 -2.29 -112.94 46.05
#